data_AF-A0A528KK97-F1
#
_entry.id   AF-A0A528KK97-F1
#
_cell.length_a   1.000
_cell.length_b   1.000
_cell.length_c   1.000
_cell.angle_alpha   90.00
_cell.angle_beta   90.00
_cell.angle_gamma   90.00
#
_symmetry.space_group_name_H-M   'P 1'
#
loop_
_entity.id
_entity.type
_entity.pdbx_description
1 polymer ?
#
loop_
_entity_poly.entity_id
_entity_poly.type
_entity_poly.pdbx_seq_one_letter_code
_entity_poly.pdbx_strand_id
1 'polypeptide(L)'
;STAIANDVARRAASTVSRKNVALYEILTPREREVLRLVVSGAINKQIASDLGISEITVKLHRSNMMKKMNARSISHLFNVWQSLPVDSR
;
A
#
# COMPACT_ATOMS: atom_id res chain seq x y z
N SER A 1 -5.71 32.66 -13.64
CA SER A 1 -5.23 32.59 -12.24
C SER A 1 -4.56 31.24 -11.95
N THR A 2 -3.30 31.07 -12.36
CA THR A 2 -2.53 29.82 -12.19
C THR A 2 -2.16 29.53 -10.72
N ALA A 3 -2.06 30.58 -9.89
CA ALA A 3 -1.74 30.46 -8.47
C ALA A 3 -2.83 29.74 -7.64
N ILE A 4 -4.11 29.98 -7.95
CA ILE A 4 -5.24 29.35 -7.23
C ILE A 4 -5.35 27.86 -7.59
N ALA A 5 -5.13 27.50 -8.86
CA ALA A 5 -5.18 26.11 -9.32
C ALA A 5 -4.08 25.24 -8.68
N ASN A 6 -2.86 25.76 -8.56
CA ASN A 6 -1.74 25.04 -7.92
C ASN A 6 -1.96 24.79 -6.43
N ASP A 7 -2.56 25.75 -5.73
CA ASP A 7 -2.82 25.63 -4.29
C ASP A 7 -3.91 24.58 -3.99
N VAL A 8 -4.95 24.48 -4.83
CA VAL A 8 -5.96 23.42 -4.76
C VAL A 8 -5.36 22.04 -5.02
N ALA A 9 -4.52 21.90 -6.06
CA ALA A 9 -3.84 20.65 -6.38
C ALA A 9 -2.92 20.18 -5.25
N ARG A 10 -2.16 21.11 -4.64
CA ARG A 10 -1.28 20.81 -3.49
C ARG A 10 -2.08 20.34 -2.27
N ARG A 11 -3.23 20.97 -1.98
CA ARG A 11 -4.11 20.51 -0.89
C ARG A 11 -4.67 19.12 -1.17
N ALA A 12 -5.15 18.86 -2.38
CA ALA A 12 -5.68 17.55 -2.76
C ALA A 12 -4.60 16.45 -2.61
N ALA A 13 -3.37 16.70 -3.08
CA ALA A 13 -2.25 15.78 -2.92
C ALA A 13 -1.93 15.50 -1.43
N SER A 14 -1.92 16.53 -0.59
CA SER A 14 -1.68 16.39 0.85
C SER A 14 -2.78 15.58 1.57
N THR A 15 -4.03 15.70 1.14
CA THR A 15 -5.16 14.93 1.70
C THR A 15 -5.10 13.47 1.28
N VAL A 16 -4.79 13.19 0.01
CA VAL A 16 -4.61 11.81 -0.48
C VAL A 16 -3.47 11.11 0.25
N SER A 17 -2.31 11.77 0.40
CA SER A 17 -1.17 11.21 1.13
C SER A 17 -1.51 10.93 2.59
N ARG A 18 -2.14 11.87 3.31
CA ARG A 18 -2.59 11.65 4.70
C ARG A 18 -3.55 10.48 4.84
N LYS A 19 -4.52 10.35 3.94
CA LYS A 19 -5.44 9.21 3.93
C LYS A 19 -4.67 7.90 3.76
N ASN A 20 -3.73 7.86 2.82
CA ASN A 20 -2.95 6.67 2.52
C ASN A 20 -2.05 6.26 3.69
N VAL A 21 -1.47 7.23 4.41
CA VAL A 21 -0.73 6.99 5.66
C VAL A 21 -1.62 6.34 6.72
N ALA A 22 -2.81 6.89 6.96
CA ALA A 22 -3.75 6.32 7.94
C ALA A 22 -4.16 4.87 7.59
N LEU A 23 -4.36 4.56 6.30
CA LEU A 23 -4.64 3.19 5.86
C LEU A 23 -3.44 2.25 6.02
N TYR A 24 -2.22 2.75 5.85
CA TYR A 24 -1.01 1.98 6.09
C TYR A 24 -0.78 1.68 7.57
N GLU A 25 -1.10 2.64 8.45
CA GLU A 25 -0.91 2.49 9.90
C GLU A 25 -1.77 1.37 10.50
N ILE A 26 -2.98 1.14 9.99
CA ILE A 26 -3.87 0.06 10.45
C ILE A 26 -3.47 -1.35 9.94
N LEU A 27 -2.45 -1.45 9.10
CA LEU A 27 -1.90 -2.74 8.69
C LEU A 27 -1.16 -3.39 9.86
N THR A 28 -1.41 -4.68 10.04
CA THR A 28 -0.60 -5.53 10.92
C THR A 28 0.82 -5.65 10.39
N PRO A 29 1.81 -5.99 11.25
CA PRO A 29 3.19 -6.17 10.81
C PRO A 29 3.32 -7.14 9.61
N ARG A 30 2.58 -8.26 9.66
CA ARG A 30 2.58 -9.26 8.58
C ARG A 30 1.96 -8.74 7.28
N GLU A 31 0.91 -7.94 7.35
CA GLU A 31 0.33 -7.30 6.17
C GLU A 31 1.31 -6.28 5.54
N ARG A 32 2.11 -5.57 6.35
CA ARG A 32 3.15 -4.65 5.84
C ARG A 32 4.30 -5.39 5.15
N GLU A 33 4.73 -6.53 5.69
CA GLU A 33 5.70 -7.41 5.03
C GLU A 33 5.19 -7.91 3.68
N VAL A 34 3.95 -8.42 3.65
CA VAL A 34 3.30 -8.85 2.41
C VAL A 34 3.16 -7.69 1.43
N LEU A 35 2.81 -6.49 1.89
CA LEU A 35 2.70 -5.31 1.05
C LEU A 35 4.03 -5.03 0.34
N ARG A 36 5.14 -4.95 1.09
CA ARG A 36 6.48 -4.69 0.54
C ARG A 36 6.86 -5.67 -0.57
N LEU A 37 6.61 -6.95 -0.35
CA LEU A 37 6.90 -7.98 -1.34
C LEU A 37 5.96 -7.90 -2.56
N VAL A 38 4.68 -7.58 -2.36
CA VAL A 38 3.74 -7.40 -3.47
C VAL A 38 4.14 -6.23 -4.36
N VAL A 39 4.50 -5.08 -3.77
CA VAL A 39 4.91 -3.89 -4.55
C VAL A 39 6.28 -4.05 -5.19
N SER A 40 7.13 -4.96 -4.70
CA SER A 40 8.36 -5.38 -5.37
C SER A 40 8.14 -6.41 -6.49
N GLY A 41 6.89 -6.81 -6.76
CA GLY A 41 6.54 -7.74 -7.83
C GLY A 41 6.56 -9.22 -7.44
N ALA A 42 6.68 -9.56 -6.16
CA ALA A 42 6.72 -10.95 -5.72
C ALA A 42 5.36 -11.66 -5.92
N ILE A 43 5.42 -12.89 -6.43
CA ILE A 43 4.27 -13.78 -6.55
C ILE A 43 4.01 -14.51 -5.23
N ASN A 44 2.79 -15.05 -5.03
CA ASN A 44 2.40 -15.70 -3.77
C ASN A 44 3.37 -16.78 -3.32
N LYS A 45 3.88 -17.58 -4.26
CA LYS A 45 4.86 -18.63 -3.99
C LYS A 45 6.17 -18.08 -3.42
N GLN A 46 6.67 -16.97 -3.95
CA GLN A 46 7.89 -16.33 -3.44
C GLN A 46 7.66 -15.74 -2.05
N ILE A 47 6.54 -15.03 -1.86
CA ILE A 47 6.17 -14.47 -0.55
C ILE A 47 6.03 -15.56 0.52
N ALA A 48 5.41 -16.70 0.15
CA ALA A 48 5.27 -17.85 1.03
C ALA A 48 6.63 -18.39 1.48
N SER A 49 7.57 -18.54 0.53
CA SER A 49 8.95 -18.93 0.80
C SER A 49 9.67 -17.93 1.70
N ASP A 50 9.61 -16.63 1.39
CA ASP A 50 10.33 -15.58 2.11
C ASP A 50 9.83 -15.41 3.55
N LEU A 51 8.54 -15.61 3.78
CA LEU A 51 7.91 -15.43 5.09
C LEU A 51 7.73 -16.74 5.89
N GLY A 52 8.09 -17.90 5.32
CA GLY A 52 7.95 -19.20 5.98
C GLY A 52 6.51 -19.62 6.26
N ILE A 53 5.57 -19.25 5.38
CA ILE A 53 4.13 -19.54 5.52
C ILE A 53 3.55 -20.17 4.25
N SER A 54 2.32 -20.70 4.31
CA SER A 54 1.67 -21.28 3.13
C SER A 54 1.20 -20.21 2.14
N GLU A 55 1.09 -20.55 0.84
CA GLU A 55 0.50 -19.66 -0.17
C GLU A 55 -0.95 -19.27 0.15
N ILE A 56 -1.71 -20.14 0.83
CA ILE A 56 -3.07 -19.85 1.27
C ILE A 56 -3.06 -18.76 2.35
N THR A 57 -2.12 -18.84 3.29
CA THR A 57 -1.89 -17.80 4.31
C THR A 57 -1.49 -16.47 3.67
N VAL A 58 -0.64 -16.49 2.64
CA VAL A 58 -0.31 -15.29 1.85
C VAL A 58 -1.56 -14.69 1.20
N LYS A 59 -2.41 -15.51 0.55
CA LYS A 59 -3.67 -15.03 -0.05
C LYS A 59 -4.58 -14.37 0.98
N LEU A 60 -4.66 -14.91 2.20
CA LEU A 60 -5.43 -14.32 3.29
C LEU A 60 -4.86 -12.94 3.69
N HIS A 61 -3.56 -12.84 3.94
CA HIS A 61 -2.92 -11.57 4.26
C HIS A 61 -3.07 -10.54 3.12
N ARG A 62 -2.90 -10.96 1.85
CA ARG A 62 -3.12 -10.09 0.69
C ARG A 62 -4.56 -9.59 0.63
N SER A 63 -5.56 -10.45 0.83
CA SER A 63 -6.97 -10.05 0.83
C SER A 63 -7.27 -9.01 1.90
N ASN A 64 -6.79 -9.24 3.14
CA ASN A 64 -7.00 -8.32 4.25
C ASN A 64 -6.26 -6.99 4.05
N MET A 65 -5.00 -7.06 3.62
CA MET A 65 -4.19 -5.88 3.27
C MET A 65 -4.85 -5.06 2.16
N MET A 66 -5.31 -5.67 1.06
CA MET A 66 -5.97 -4.95 -0.04
C MET A 66 -7.24 -4.25 0.43
N LYS A 67 -8.04 -4.90 1.28
CA LYS A 67 -9.24 -4.30 1.90
C LYS A 67 -8.88 -3.09 2.78
N LYS A 68 -7.90 -3.24 3.67
CA LYS A 68 -7.45 -2.16 4.57
C LYS A 68 -6.83 -0.99 3.80
N MET A 69 -6.04 -1.27 2.77
CA MET A 69 -5.47 -0.26 1.88
C MET A 69 -6.49 0.35 0.91
N ASN A 70 -7.74 -0.15 0.92
CA ASN A 70 -8.78 0.20 -0.04
C ASN A 70 -8.31 0.11 -1.51
N ALA A 71 -7.40 -0.83 -1.79
CA ALA A 71 -6.82 -1.07 -3.09
C ALA A 71 -7.67 -2.07 -3.86
N ARG A 72 -7.98 -1.76 -5.12
CA ARG A 72 -8.77 -2.63 -6.02
C ARG A 72 -7.90 -3.41 -7.01
N SER A 73 -6.64 -3.03 -7.14
CA SER A 73 -5.65 -3.65 -8.02
C SER A 73 -4.25 -3.46 -7.47
N ILE A 74 -3.30 -4.27 -7.95
CA ILE A 74 -1.89 -4.13 -7.59
C ILE A 74 -1.36 -2.76 -8.03
N SER A 75 -1.77 -2.26 -9.20
CA SER A 75 -1.38 -0.91 -9.66
C SER A 75 -1.91 0.20 -8.73
N HIS A 76 -3.14 0.09 -8.23
CA HIS A 76 -3.65 1.03 -7.23
C HIS A 76 -2.85 0.93 -5.93
N LEU A 77 -2.53 -0.28 -5.46
CA LEU A 77 -1.69 -0.49 -4.28
C LEU A 77 -0.29 0.14 -4.46
N PHE A 78 0.32 -0.01 -5.63
CA PHE A 78 1.60 0.59 -5.97
C PHE A 78 1.55 2.11 -5.94
N ASN A 79 0.50 2.72 -6.50
CA ASN A 79 0.30 4.18 -6.43
C ASN A 79 0.13 4.67 -4.99
N VAL A 80 -0.60 3.91 -4.16
CA VAL A 80 -0.74 4.22 -2.73
C VAL A 80 0.62 4.13 -2.03
N TRP A 81 1.39 3.07 -2.25
CA TRP A 81 2.74 2.90 -1.72
C TRP A 81 3.67 4.07 -2.07
N GLN A 82 3.65 4.50 -3.34
CA GLN A 82 4.46 5.63 -3.83
C GLN A 82 4.04 6.99 -3.25
N SER A 83 2.87 7.08 -2.61
CA SER A 83 2.40 8.30 -1.94
C SER A 83 2.70 8.36 -0.44
N LEU A 84 3.20 7.25 0.14
CA LEU A 84 3.58 7.20 1.55
C LEU A 84 4.90 7.94 1.80
N PRO A 85 5.16 8.45 3.02
CA PRO A 85 6.46 8.98 3.41
C PRO A 85 7.59 7.98 3.13
N VAL A 86 8.78 8.46 2.82
CA VAL A 86 9.95 7.60 2.53
C VAL A 86 10.25 6.67 3.71
N ASP A 87 10.11 7.15 4.94
CA ASP A 87 10.35 6.38 6.17
C ASP A 87 9.35 5.22 6.37
N SER A 88 8.23 5.23 5.64
CA SER A 88 7.23 4.16 5.68
C SER A 88 7.50 3.06 4.65
N ARG A 89 8.43 3.29 3.70
CA ARG A 89 8.73 2.40 2.57
C ARG A 89 9.85 1.41 2.89
#